data_AF-A0A7V3ZZK8-F1
#
_entry.id   AF-A0A7V3ZZK8-F1
#
_cell.length_a   1.000
_cell.length_b   1.000
_cell.length_c   1.000
_cell.angle_alpha   90.00
_cell.angle_beta   90.00
_cell.angle_gamma   90.00
#
_symmetry.space_group_name_H-M   'P 1'
#
loop_
_entity.id
_entity.type
_entity.pdbx_description
1 polymer ?
#
loop_
_entity_poly.entity_id
_entity_poly.type
_entity_poly.pdbx_seq_one_letter_code
_entity_poly.pdbx_strand_id
1 'polypeptide(L)'
;MPDCLTPMPARFGEVPGELLLDFGGLFRVYRVGYKATPPVEPVAAHLAKAGVAALVLFTKDQKDFQLLYQDQERRLARADAQGVENLLGRLCELQRQGKDPLEAAQWVKDILQAQAEQEGLFRKRPYRNQGLFSEHYLEVRLRETPEWSEDPEPVRRELLELYRSKRAILENANESQTEEEFIQPVLKALGFAYWVQDAQKASGSLQRPDYVLYPDEDTKAKAVVQKEEAKRLAPALALAEAKYFGRDLDVKKRDARDLAPNPVTPSFQLSGYLQSTGLEWGILTNGREWRLYWGRAVDRQNRYFAVDLVQALEDPEAFRFFWLFFRREAFLEGPQGSFLRRVLEASEQYGLRVGERLKEVVFEEVFPLLAEGFLRYHTEVRQEAVDEAVLRETYRATMVLLYRLLFLLYAEDRNLLPVHDVLGYRALSLTQLRREVAEGMDKGRVYIEG
;
A
#
# COMPACT_ATOMS: atom_id res chain seq x y z
N MET A 1 -31.25 -18.33 -12.21
CA MET A 1 -30.17 -17.75 -13.04
C MET A 1 -30.81 -16.96 -14.16
N PRO A 2 -30.27 -15.77 -14.52
CA PRO A 2 -30.84 -14.92 -15.56
C PRO A 2 -30.82 -15.55 -16.96
N ASP A 3 -31.90 -15.38 -17.74
CA ASP A 3 -32.07 -15.91 -19.11
C ASP A 3 -31.07 -15.36 -20.16
N CYS A 4 -30.34 -14.30 -19.81
CA CYS A 4 -29.31 -13.67 -20.64
C CYS A 4 -27.97 -14.41 -20.65
N LEU A 5 -27.76 -15.35 -19.73
CA LEU A 5 -26.50 -16.05 -19.61
C LEU A 5 -26.50 -17.25 -20.56
N THR A 6 -25.45 -17.35 -21.38
CA THR A 6 -25.20 -18.55 -22.20
C THR A 6 -23.93 -19.20 -21.70
N PRO A 7 -24.02 -20.16 -20.75
CA PRO A 7 -22.84 -20.77 -20.16
C PRO A 7 -22.04 -21.49 -21.26
N MET A 8 -20.79 -21.08 -21.45
CA MET A 8 -19.88 -21.76 -22.37
C MET A 8 -18.96 -22.67 -21.58
N PRO A 9 -18.74 -23.92 -22.02
CA PRO A 9 -17.75 -24.80 -21.42
C PRO A 9 -16.40 -24.09 -21.38
N ALA A 10 -15.86 -23.92 -20.18
CA ALA A 10 -14.59 -23.25 -19.98
C ALA A 10 -13.71 -24.10 -19.05
N ARG A 11 -12.42 -23.83 -19.08
CA ARG A 11 -11.50 -24.37 -18.10
C ARG A 11 -10.98 -23.26 -17.22
N PHE A 12 -11.05 -23.49 -15.92
CA PHE A 12 -10.46 -22.65 -14.91
C PHE A 12 -9.17 -23.33 -14.43
N GLY A 13 -8.06 -23.05 -15.12
CA GLY A 13 -6.83 -23.84 -15.01
C GLY A 13 -7.08 -25.31 -15.38
N GLU A 14 -6.89 -26.23 -14.44
CA GLU A 14 -7.19 -27.66 -14.63
C GLU A 14 -8.61 -28.06 -14.22
N VAL A 15 -9.38 -27.14 -13.62
CA VAL A 15 -10.72 -27.39 -13.11
C VAL A 15 -11.76 -27.10 -14.20
N PRO A 16 -12.67 -28.02 -14.52
CA PRO A 16 -13.76 -27.75 -15.45
C PRO A 16 -14.74 -26.72 -14.83
N GLY A 17 -15.15 -25.74 -15.63
CA GLY A 17 -16.08 -24.70 -15.23
C GLY A 17 -16.88 -24.16 -16.41
N GLU A 18 -17.57 -23.06 -16.19
CA GLU A 18 -18.38 -22.39 -17.22
C GLU A 18 -18.09 -20.89 -17.22
N LEU A 19 -17.87 -20.34 -18.41
CA LEU A 19 -17.82 -18.90 -18.61
C LEU A 19 -19.25 -18.39 -18.78
N LEU A 20 -19.67 -17.45 -17.93
CA LEU A 20 -21.01 -16.89 -17.92
C LEU A 20 -21.10 -15.56 -18.68
N LEU A 21 -20.08 -14.70 -18.55
CA LEU A 21 -20.03 -13.38 -19.17
C LEU A 21 -18.58 -13.04 -19.57
N ASP A 22 -18.41 -12.41 -20.74
CA ASP A 22 -17.14 -11.86 -21.22
C ASP A 22 -17.34 -10.45 -21.78
N PHE A 23 -16.66 -9.48 -21.18
CA PHE A 23 -16.66 -8.08 -21.58
C PHE A 23 -15.36 -7.76 -22.32
N GLY A 24 -15.19 -8.35 -23.51
CA GLY A 24 -14.05 -8.08 -24.39
C GLY A 24 -12.69 -8.50 -23.81
N GLY A 25 -12.65 -9.48 -22.92
CA GLY A 25 -11.44 -9.97 -22.26
C GLY A 25 -10.97 -9.14 -21.06
N LEU A 26 -11.58 -7.97 -20.80
CA LEU A 26 -11.23 -7.07 -19.70
C LEU A 26 -11.91 -7.48 -18.38
N PHE A 27 -13.10 -8.07 -18.45
CA PHE A 27 -13.83 -8.58 -17.30
C PHE A 27 -14.57 -9.87 -17.68
N ARG A 28 -14.37 -10.93 -16.89
CA ARG A 28 -15.01 -12.24 -17.11
C ARG A 28 -15.61 -12.79 -15.83
N VAL A 29 -16.79 -13.41 -15.97
CA VAL A 29 -17.49 -14.06 -14.86
C VAL A 29 -17.52 -15.56 -15.11
N TYR A 30 -17.00 -16.33 -14.16
CA TYR A 30 -16.95 -17.79 -14.24
C TYR A 30 -17.79 -18.44 -13.14
N ARG A 31 -18.36 -19.60 -13.44
CA ARG A 31 -18.99 -20.51 -12.48
C ARG A 31 -18.18 -21.79 -12.39
N VAL A 32 -17.84 -22.19 -11.16
CA VAL A 32 -17.10 -23.43 -10.91
C VAL A 32 -17.80 -24.24 -9.81
N GLY A 33 -18.14 -25.48 -10.12
CA GLY A 33 -18.80 -26.41 -9.18
C GLY A 33 -17.79 -27.16 -8.32
N TYR A 34 -18.02 -27.23 -7.01
CA TYR A 34 -17.16 -27.98 -6.07
C TYR A 34 -17.96 -28.93 -5.18
N LYS A 35 -17.33 -30.06 -4.78
CA LYS A 35 -17.94 -31.05 -3.86
C LYS A 35 -18.04 -30.54 -2.41
N ALA A 36 -17.17 -29.62 -2.01
CA ALA A 36 -17.19 -28.92 -0.73
C ALA A 36 -16.68 -27.49 -0.96
N THR A 37 -17.06 -26.53 -0.11
CA THR A 37 -16.58 -25.15 -0.19
C THR A 37 -15.06 -25.12 -0.27
N PRO A 38 -14.46 -24.67 -1.38
CA PRO A 38 -13.02 -24.75 -1.55
C PRO A 38 -12.33 -23.78 -0.58
N PRO A 39 -11.13 -24.10 -0.07
CA PRO A 39 -10.38 -23.16 0.74
C PRO A 39 -9.99 -21.95 -0.10
N VAL A 40 -10.01 -20.77 0.51
CA VAL A 40 -9.86 -19.47 -0.17
C VAL A 40 -8.44 -19.30 -0.70
N GLU A 41 -7.43 -19.67 0.09
CA GLU A 41 -6.02 -19.45 -0.23
C GLU A 41 -5.54 -20.26 -1.45
N PRO A 42 -5.86 -21.57 -1.60
CA PRO A 42 -5.55 -22.33 -2.81
C PRO A 42 -6.21 -21.79 -4.06
N VAL A 43 -7.47 -21.35 -3.95
CA VAL A 43 -8.23 -20.76 -5.07
C VAL A 43 -7.66 -19.41 -5.47
N ALA A 44 -7.38 -18.54 -4.50
CA ALA A 44 -6.76 -17.24 -4.72
C ALA A 44 -5.33 -17.35 -5.26
N ALA A 45 -4.56 -18.35 -4.78
CA ALA A 45 -3.22 -18.65 -5.29
C ALA A 45 -3.30 -19.20 -6.73
N HIS A 46 -4.31 -20.01 -7.04
CA HIS A 46 -4.53 -20.50 -8.40
C HIS A 46 -4.95 -19.36 -9.35
N LEU A 47 -5.84 -18.47 -8.90
CA LEU A 47 -6.23 -17.25 -9.62
C LEU A 47 -5.03 -16.33 -9.87
N ALA A 48 -4.20 -16.12 -8.83
CA ALA A 48 -2.95 -15.38 -8.93
C ALA A 48 -1.94 -16.01 -9.90
N LYS A 49 -1.91 -17.34 -10.04
CA LYS A 49 -1.05 -18.08 -10.97
C LYS A 49 -1.62 -18.17 -12.40
N ALA A 50 -2.93 -17.98 -12.55
CA ALA A 50 -3.61 -18.01 -13.84
C ALA A 50 -3.62 -16.65 -14.53
N GLY A 51 -3.25 -15.57 -13.83
CA GLY A 51 -3.19 -14.21 -14.37
C GLY A 51 -4.55 -13.59 -14.67
N VAL A 52 -5.65 -14.20 -14.23
CA VAL A 52 -7.02 -13.78 -14.59
C VAL A 52 -7.65 -12.97 -13.45
N ALA A 53 -7.96 -11.69 -13.71
CA ALA A 53 -8.87 -10.92 -12.86
C ALA A 53 -10.32 -11.37 -13.15
N ALA A 54 -10.78 -12.39 -12.42
CA ALA A 54 -12.10 -12.99 -12.60
C ALA A 54 -13.01 -12.76 -11.39
N LEU A 55 -14.30 -12.61 -11.65
CA LEU A 55 -15.34 -12.90 -10.68
C LEU A 55 -15.60 -14.41 -10.73
N VAL A 56 -15.23 -15.15 -9.69
CA VAL A 56 -15.50 -16.60 -9.66
C VAL A 56 -16.60 -16.89 -8.65
N LEU A 57 -17.70 -17.45 -9.16
CA LEU A 57 -18.84 -17.92 -8.38
C LEU A 57 -18.63 -19.40 -8.03
N PHE A 58 -18.41 -19.68 -6.75
CA PHE A 58 -18.32 -21.04 -6.22
C PHE A 58 -19.69 -21.50 -5.76
N THR A 59 -20.10 -22.72 -6.13
CA THR A 59 -21.34 -23.29 -5.59
C THR A 59 -21.25 -24.81 -5.41
N LYS A 60 -21.84 -25.30 -4.31
CA LYS A 60 -21.98 -26.72 -3.99
C LYS A 60 -23.33 -27.29 -4.43
N ASP A 61 -24.38 -26.48 -4.35
CA ASP A 61 -25.79 -26.88 -4.50
C ASP A 61 -26.67 -25.82 -5.19
N GLN A 62 -26.05 -24.78 -5.76
CA GLN A 62 -26.71 -23.60 -6.35
C GLN A 62 -27.44 -22.69 -5.36
N LYS A 63 -27.26 -22.86 -4.03
CA LYS A 63 -27.94 -22.06 -3.00
C LYS A 63 -27.00 -21.14 -2.21
N ASP A 64 -25.79 -21.61 -1.92
CA ASP A 64 -24.71 -20.82 -1.31
C ASP A 64 -23.67 -20.44 -2.37
N PHE A 65 -23.29 -19.16 -2.43
CA PHE A 65 -22.27 -18.67 -3.36
C PHE A 65 -21.14 -17.93 -2.66
N GLN A 66 -19.90 -18.25 -3.04
CA GLN A 66 -18.75 -17.42 -2.68
C GLN A 66 -18.26 -16.70 -3.92
N LEU A 67 -17.93 -15.42 -3.74
CA LEU A 67 -17.47 -14.52 -4.78
C LEU A 67 -16.05 -14.12 -4.43
N LEU A 68 -15.09 -14.69 -5.15
CA LEU A 68 -13.71 -14.22 -5.02
C LEU A 68 -13.44 -13.17 -6.09
N TYR A 69 -12.92 -12.03 -5.65
CA TYR A 69 -12.48 -10.94 -6.52
C TYR A 69 -10.99 -10.73 -6.31
N GLN A 70 -10.26 -10.53 -7.39
CA GLN A 70 -8.80 -10.43 -7.31
C GLN A 70 -8.33 -9.02 -7.70
N ASP A 71 -8.02 -8.21 -6.68
CA ASP A 71 -7.20 -7.00 -6.79
C ASP A 71 -5.86 -7.13 -6.06
N GLN A 72 -5.14 -6.01 -5.87
CA GLN A 72 -3.86 -6.00 -5.13
C GLN A 72 -4.02 -6.40 -3.64
N GLU A 73 -5.25 -6.47 -3.13
CA GLU A 73 -5.59 -6.80 -1.74
C GLU A 73 -6.31 -8.15 -1.58
N ARG A 74 -6.55 -8.92 -2.66
CA ARG A 74 -7.13 -10.28 -2.65
C ARG A 74 -8.44 -10.38 -1.84
N ARG A 75 -9.42 -9.55 -2.18
CA ARG A 75 -10.68 -9.39 -1.44
C ARG A 75 -11.71 -10.52 -1.71
N LEU A 76 -12.27 -11.14 -0.67
CA LEU A 76 -13.26 -12.22 -0.75
C LEU A 76 -14.62 -11.73 -0.28
N ALA A 77 -15.69 -11.94 -1.06
CA ALA A 77 -17.07 -11.68 -0.67
C ALA A 77 -17.91 -12.98 -0.64
N ARG A 78 -18.94 -13.03 0.20
CA ARG A 78 -19.89 -14.17 0.25
C ARG A 78 -21.31 -13.64 0.07
N ALA A 79 -22.11 -14.30 -0.78
CA ALA A 79 -23.48 -13.90 -1.05
C ALA A 79 -24.40 -15.13 -1.09
N ASP A 80 -25.68 -14.92 -0.76
CA ASP A 80 -26.71 -15.93 -0.98
C ASP A 80 -27.14 -16.00 -2.47
N ALA A 81 -27.95 -16.99 -2.82
CA ALA A 81 -28.43 -17.18 -4.18
C ALA A 81 -29.15 -15.95 -4.76
N GLN A 82 -29.92 -15.25 -3.93
CA GLN A 82 -30.69 -14.08 -4.37
C GLN A 82 -29.77 -12.90 -4.68
N GLY A 83 -28.74 -12.66 -3.86
CA GLY A 83 -27.74 -11.63 -4.08
C GLY A 83 -26.94 -11.86 -5.38
N VAL A 84 -26.55 -13.10 -5.64
CA VAL A 84 -25.84 -13.46 -6.88
C VAL A 84 -26.73 -13.32 -8.11
N GLU A 85 -27.99 -13.74 -8.03
CA GLU A 85 -28.93 -13.61 -9.15
C GLU A 85 -29.19 -12.14 -9.51
N ASN A 86 -29.35 -11.28 -8.50
CA ASN A 86 -29.49 -9.84 -8.70
C ASN A 86 -28.24 -9.22 -9.35
N LEU A 87 -27.04 -9.62 -8.91
CA LEU A 87 -25.76 -9.16 -9.49
C LEU A 87 -25.65 -9.58 -10.97
N LEU A 88 -25.89 -10.86 -11.28
CA LEU A 88 -25.81 -11.38 -12.64
C LEU A 88 -26.87 -10.74 -13.56
N GLY A 89 -28.08 -10.49 -13.06
CA GLY A 89 -29.14 -9.82 -13.82
C GLY A 89 -28.72 -8.42 -14.27
N ARG A 90 -28.12 -7.64 -13.37
CA ARG A 90 -27.64 -6.29 -13.70
C ARG A 90 -26.43 -6.29 -14.61
N LEU A 91 -25.51 -7.25 -14.44
CA LEU A 91 -24.37 -7.42 -15.36
C LEU A 91 -24.83 -7.68 -16.80
N CYS A 92 -25.88 -8.47 -16.98
CA CYS A 92 -26.49 -8.68 -18.29
C CYS A 92 -27.12 -7.41 -18.88
N GLU A 93 -27.77 -6.58 -18.06
CA GLU A 93 -28.30 -5.30 -18.52
C GLU A 93 -27.19 -4.38 -19.04
N LEU A 94 -26.05 -4.33 -18.35
CA LEU A 94 -24.89 -3.56 -18.77
C LEU A 94 -24.30 -4.08 -20.10
N GLN A 95 -24.18 -5.39 -20.26
CA GLN A 95 -23.68 -5.98 -21.51
C GLN A 95 -24.61 -5.65 -22.68
N ARG A 96 -25.94 -5.69 -22.48
CA ARG A 96 -26.93 -5.31 -23.51
C ARG A 96 -26.91 -3.82 -23.86
N GLN A 97 -26.55 -2.96 -22.91
CA GLN A 97 -26.44 -1.52 -23.13
C GLN A 97 -25.20 -1.12 -23.93
N GLY A 98 -24.26 -2.06 -24.18
CA GLY A 98 -23.06 -1.80 -24.98
C GLY A 98 -22.14 -0.74 -24.38
N LYS A 99 -22.19 -0.55 -23.04
CA LYS A 99 -21.32 0.38 -22.34
C LYS A 99 -19.84 -0.01 -22.50
N ASP A 100 -18.98 0.99 -22.43
CA ASP A 100 -17.53 0.80 -22.42
C ASP A 100 -17.17 -0.23 -21.32
N PRO A 101 -16.41 -1.29 -21.65
CA PRO A 101 -15.93 -2.26 -20.68
C PRO A 101 -15.32 -1.62 -19.42
N LEU A 102 -14.65 -0.48 -19.54
CA LEU A 102 -14.09 0.27 -18.41
C LEU A 102 -15.18 0.83 -17.48
N GLU A 103 -16.24 1.42 -18.03
CA GLU A 103 -17.38 1.92 -17.27
C GLU A 103 -18.16 0.79 -16.59
N ALA A 104 -18.35 -0.32 -17.29
CA ALA A 104 -19.01 -1.51 -16.74
C ALA A 104 -18.20 -2.07 -15.56
N ALA A 105 -16.88 -2.15 -15.70
CA ALA A 105 -16.02 -2.72 -14.68
C ALA A 105 -15.84 -1.79 -13.46
N GLN A 106 -15.73 -0.47 -13.66
CA GLN A 106 -15.76 0.52 -12.57
C GLN A 106 -17.08 0.46 -11.79
N TRP A 107 -18.22 0.34 -12.48
CA TRP A 107 -19.53 0.22 -11.82
C TRP A 107 -19.66 -1.07 -10.99
N VAL A 108 -19.14 -2.20 -11.49
CA VAL A 108 -19.09 -3.46 -10.73
C VAL A 108 -18.20 -3.32 -9.50
N LYS A 109 -17.06 -2.65 -9.63
CA LYS A 109 -16.18 -2.31 -8.51
C LYS A 109 -16.91 -1.53 -7.43
N ASP A 110 -17.64 -0.49 -7.82
CA ASP A 110 -18.35 0.41 -6.90
C ASP A 110 -19.46 -0.34 -6.15
N ILE A 111 -20.15 -1.28 -6.79
CA ILE A 111 -21.17 -2.12 -6.15
C ILE A 111 -20.55 -3.15 -5.21
N LEU A 112 -19.51 -3.84 -5.65
CA LEU A 112 -18.80 -4.81 -4.82
C LEU A 112 -18.17 -4.11 -3.61
N GLN A 113 -17.67 -2.88 -3.78
CA GLN A 113 -17.13 -2.05 -2.71
C GLN A 113 -18.24 -1.60 -1.75
N ALA A 114 -19.36 -1.09 -2.26
CA ALA A 114 -20.49 -0.66 -1.43
C ALA A 114 -21.12 -1.82 -0.62
N GLN A 115 -21.22 -3.02 -1.20
CA GLN A 115 -21.69 -4.21 -0.49
C GLN A 115 -20.66 -4.72 0.52
N ALA A 116 -19.37 -4.78 0.14
CA ALA A 116 -18.32 -5.27 1.04
C ALA A 116 -18.01 -4.33 2.21
N GLU A 117 -18.23 -3.02 2.07
CA GLU A 117 -18.17 -2.04 3.16
C GLU A 117 -19.34 -2.20 4.15
N GLN A 118 -20.53 -2.59 3.67
CA GLN A 118 -21.68 -2.89 4.52
C GLN A 118 -21.57 -4.25 5.25
N GLU A 119 -20.82 -5.20 4.68
CA GLU A 119 -20.72 -6.59 5.19
C GLU A 119 -19.36 -6.95 5.80
N GLY A 120 -18.36 -6.05 5.78
CA GLY A 120 -17.07 -6.23 6.49
C GLY A 120 -16.09 -7.23 5.87
N LEU A 121 -16.06 -7.34 4.53
CA LEU A 121 -15.44 -8.45 3.78
C LEU A 121 -13.98 -8.25 3.33
N PHE A 122 -13.23 -7.28 3.88
CA PHE A 122 -11.85 -6.98 3.45
C PHE A 122 -10.79 -7.26 4.53
N ARG A 123 -9.68 -7.91 4.15
CA ARG A 123 -8.46 -7.98 4.98
C ARG A 123 -7.45 -6.94 4.48
N LYS A 124 -7.38 -5.81 5.19
CA LYS A 124 -6.48 -4.69 4.88
C LYS A 124 -5.01 -5.09 5.02
N ARG A 125 -4.11 -4.49 4.22
CA ARG A 125 -2.66 -4.58 4.47
C ARG A 125 -2.35 -4.12 5.89
N PRO A 126 -1.36 -4.73 6.57
CA PRO A 126 -1.02 -4.37 7.94
C PRO A 126 -0.48 -2.93 8.09
N TYR A 127 -0.01 -2.32 6.99
CA TYR A 127 0.56 -0.97 6.96
C TYR A 127 0.27 -0.25 5.62
N ARG A 128 0.52 1.06 5.60
CA ARG A 128 0.60 1.91 4.41
C ARG A 128 1.99 2.53 4.33
N ASN A 129 2.77 2.21 3.30
CA ASN A 129 4.07 2.82 3.06
C ASN A 129 3.98 3.75 1.84
N GLN A 130 4.29 5.03 2.05
CA GLN A 130 4.32 6.04 0.99
C GLN A 130 5.77 6.32 0.59
N GLY A 131 6.51 5.27 0.25
CA GLY A 131 7.89 5.35 -0.22
C GLY A 131 8.91 5.78 0.84
N LEU A 132 8.63 5.64 2.14
CA LEU A 132 9.66 5.83 3.17
C LEU A 132 10.67 4.68 3.12
N PHE A 133 10.17 3.45 3.02
CA PHE A 133 10.98 2.23 2.88
C PHE A 133 10.73 1.55 1.52
N SER A 134 11.52 0.52 1.21
CA SER A 134 11.28 -0.36 0.06
C SER A 134 10.25 -1.42 0.40
N GLU A 135 9.24 -1.59 -0.45
CA GLU A 135 8.23 -2.66 -0.36
C GLU A 135 8.86 -4.04 -0.26
N HIS A 136 9.89 -4.30 -1.08
CA HIS A 136 10.60 -5.57 -1.03
C HIS A 136 11.27 -5.81 0.33
N TYR A 137 11.82 -4.75 0.94
CA TYR A 137 12.39 -4.88 2.27
C TYR A 137 11.31 -5.23 3.29
N LEU A 138 10.19 -4.50 3.31
CA LEU A 138 9.10 -4.71 4.27
C LEU A 138 8.44 -6.09 4.14
N GLU A 139 8.27 -6.59 2.91
CA GLU A 139 7.56 -7.85 2.67
C GLU A 139 8.45 -9.08 2.85
N VAL A 140 9.74 -8.98 2.48
CA VAL A 140 10.66 -10.12 2.41
C VAL A 140 11.77 -9.99 3.44
N ARG A 141 12.63 -8.98 3.31
CA ARG A 141 13.88 -8.88 4.09
C ARG A 141 13.64 -8.67 5.57
N LEU A 142 12.59 -7.93 5.93
CA LEU A 142 12.23 -7.68 7.32
C LEU A 142 11.96 -8.99 8.07
N ARG A 143 11.34 -9.98 7.40
CA ARG A 143 11.04 -11.29 8.03
C ARG A 143 12.30 -12.11 8.33
N GLU A 144 13.42 -11.77 7.70
CA GLU A 144 14.71 -12.42 7.89
C GLU A 144 15.53 -11.77 9.01
N THR A 145 15.09 -10.64 9.57
CA THR A 145 15.85 -9.94 10.61
C THR A 145 15.61 -10.57 11.99
N PRO A 146 16.60 -10.50 12.90
CA PRO A 146 16.44 -11.01 14.27
C PRO A 146 15.25 -10.39 15.00
N GLU A 147 14.99 -9.10 14.78
CA GLU A 147 13.91 -8.35 15.43
C GLU A 147 12.53 -8.91 15.08
N TRP A 148 12.36 -9.47 13.88
CA TRP A 148 11.12 -10.09 13.47
C TRP A 148 10.74 -11.30 14.32
N SER A 149 11.70 -11.96 14.96
CA SER A 149 11.46 -13.13 15.81
C SER A 149 11.06 -12.78 17.24
N GLU A 150 11.15 -11.51 17.64
CA GLU A 150 10.77 -11.06 18.98
C GLU A 150 9.25 -11.15 19.19
N ASP A 151 8.77 -11.28 20.44
CA ASP A 151 7.33 -11.46 20.72
C ASP A 151 6.62 -10.14 21.07
N PRO A 152 5.76 -9.59 20.20
CA PRO A 152 5.02 -8.36 20.48
C PRO A 152 3.72 -8.61 21.27
N GLU A 153 3.35 -9.87 21.53
CA GLU A 153 2.05 -10.24 22.10
C GLU A 153 1.77 -9.64 23.49
N PRO A 154 2.74 -9.55 24.43
CA PRO A 154 2.50 -8.93 25.74
C PRO A 154 2.03 -7.48 25.62
N VAL A 155 2.73 -6.69 24.79
CA VAL A 155 2.41 -5.28 24.54
C VAL A 155 1.09 -5.16 23.77
N ARG A 156 0.83 -6.07 22.81
CA ARG A 156 -0.44 -6.10 22.08
C ARG A 156 -1.63 -6.26 23.01
N ARG A 157 -1.55 -7.19 23.97
CA ARG A 157 -2.64 -7.44 24.92
C ARG A 157 -2.91 -6.25 25.82
N GLU A 158 -1.85 -5.65 26.35
CA GLU A 158 -1.93 -4.42 27.17
C GLU A 158 -2.64 -3.30 26.39
N LEU A 159 -2.19 -3.03 25.16
CA LEU A 159 -2.78 -1.97 24.34
C LEU A 159 -4.19 -2.28 23.84
N LEU A 160 -4.50 -3.55 23.61
CA LEU A 160 -5.84 -3.99 23.23
C LEU A 160 -6.83 -3.80 24.39
N GLU A 161 -6.43 -4.13 25.61
CA GLU A 161 -7.23 -3.90 26.82
C GLU A 161 -7.43 -2.41 27.08
N LEU A 162 -6.35 -1.61 26.97
CA LEU A 162 -6.42 -0.15 27.03
C LEU A 162 -7.45 0.39 26.03
N TYR A 163 -7.33 0.05 24.75
CA TYR A 163 -8.25 0.50 23.71
C TYR A 163 -9.70 0.10 24.01
N ARG A 164 -9.94 -1.15 24.41
CA ARG A 164 -11.28 -1.64 24.76
C ARG A 164 -11.90 -0.86 25.93
N SER A 165 -11.08 -0.46 26.91
CA SER A 165 -11.56 0.33 28.06
C SER A 165 -11.86 1.80 27.71
N LYS A 166 -11.16 2.38 26.73
CA LYS A 166 -11.24 3.82 26.39
C LYS A 166 -12.05 4.12 25.13
N ARG A 167 -12.34 3.14 24.27
CA ARG A 167 -13.01 3.34 22.97
C ARG A 167 -14.27 4.20 23.04
N ALA A 168 -15.08 4.07 24.10
CA ALA A 168 -16.34 4.81 24.25
C ALA A 168 -16.13 6.30 24.52
N ILE A 169 -15.02 6.68 25.16
CA ILE A 169 -14.70 8.09 25.44
C ILE A 169 -13.88 8.72 24.32
N LEU A 170 -13.08 7.94 23.59
CA LEU A 170 -12.17 8.45 22.57
C LEU A 170 -12.88 9.12 21.39
N GLU A 171 -14.06 8.64 20.99
CA GLU A 171 -14.80 9.22 19.86
C GLU A 171 -15.14 10.71 20.07
N ASN A 172 -15.39 11.11 21.31
CA ASN A 172 -15.77 12.48 21.70
C ASN A 172 -14.66 13.24 22.42
N ALA A 173 -13.54 12.59 22.73
CA ALA A 173 -12.41 13.21 23.40
C ALA A 173 -11.84 14.35 22.53
N ASN A 174 -11.48 15.46 23.18
CA ASN A 174 -10.65 16.48 22.55
C ASN A 174 -9.18 15.99 22.44
N GLU A 175 -8.30 16.83 21.91
CA GLU A 175 -6.88 16.52 21.69
C GLU A 175 -6.17 16.12 22.99
N SER A 176 -6.21 16.98 24.01
CA SER A 176 -5.58 16.72 25.32
C SER A 176 -6.15 15.48 26.02
N GLN A 177 -7.46 15.23 25.93
CA GLN A 177 -8.07 14.03 26.48
C GLN A 177 -7.65 12.76 25.73
N THR A 178 -7.57 12.83 24.39
CA THR A 178 -7.08 11.70 23.57
C THR A 178 -5.63 11.37 23.90
N GLU A 179 -4.85 12.42 24.13
CA GLU A 179 -3.46 12.33 24.54
C GLU A 179 -3.29 11.61 25.88
N GLU A 180 -3.90 12.13 26.95
CA GLU A 180 -3.77 11.60 28.31
C GLU A 180 -4.36 10.19 28.45
N GLU A 181 -5.53 9.95 27.85
CA GLU A 181 -6.27 8.70 28.04
C GLU A 181 -5.78 7.56 27.14
N PHE A 182 -5.07 7.86 26.03
CA PHE A 182 -4.69 6.84 25.05
C PHE A 182 -3.28 7.00 24.48
N ILE A 183 -2.92 8.13 23.86
CA ILE A 183 -1.63 8.25 23.17
C ILE A 183 -0.45 8.13 24.13
N GLN A 184 -0.52 8.79 25.29
CA GLN A 184 0.51 8.75 26.33
C GLN A 184 0.73 7.33 26.90
N PRO A 185 -0.33 6.59 27.30
CA PRO A 185 -0.21 5.17 27.62
C PRO A 185 0.42 4.34 26.49
N VAL A 186 0.05 4.59 25.21
CA VAL A 186 0.65 3.88 24.07
C VAL A 186 2.16 4.18 23.96
N LEU A 187 2.58 5.44 24.06
CA LEU A 187 4.00 5.82 24.05
C LEU A 187 4.79 5.15 25.18
N LYS A 188 4.18 5.02 26.37
CA LYS A 188 4.77 4.33 27.51
C LYS A 188 4.91 2.83 27.27
N ALA A 189 3.89 2.18 26.71
CA ALA A 189 3.93 0.75 26.36
C ALA A 189 4.95 0.46 25.24
N LEU A 190 5.20 1.44 24.35
CA LEU A 190 6.27 1.42 23.36
C LEU A 190 7.67 1.67 23.96
N GLY A 191 7.76 1.95 25.26
CA GLY A 191 9.01 2.06 26.02
C GLY A 191 9.62 3.45 26.07
N PHE A 192 8.95 4.50 25.56
CA PHE A 192 9.50 5.86 25.60
C PHE A 192 9.31 6.53 26.95
N ALA A 193 10.32 7.30 27.36
CA ALA A 193 10.11 8.45 28.23
C ALA A 193 9.75 9.65 27.35
N TYR A 194 8.75 10.46 27.73
CA TYR A 194 8.35 11.61 26.92
C TYR A 194 8.19 12.87 27.76
N TRP A 195 8.39 14.03 27.11
CA TRP A 195 8.15 15.35 27.68
C TRP A 195 7.09 16.08 26.85
N VAL A 196 5.99 16.46 27.49
CA VAL A 196 4.90 17.25 26.88
C VAL A 196 5.33 18.71 26.81
N GLN A 197 5.18 19.35 25.65
CA GLN A 197 5.46 20.77 25.49
C GLN A 197 4.19 21.60 25.65
N ASP A 198 4.14 22.49 26.65
CA ASP A 198 3.00 23.39 26.82
C ASP A 198 2.88 24.35 25.62
N ALA A 199 1.75 24.27 24.90
CA ALA A 199 1.39 25.21 23.83
C ALA A 199 1.18 26.65 24.33
N GLN A 200 1.01 26.83 25.64
CA GLN A 200 0.81 28.14 26.27
C GLN A 200 2.14 28.86 26.51
N LYS A 201 2.71 29.46 25.46
CA LYS A 201 3.49 30.73 25.46
C LYS A 201 4.31 30.85 24.19
N ALA A 202 3.69 31.34 23.13
CA ALA A 202 4.39 32.08 22.10
C ALA A 202 3.41 32.95 21.31
N SER A 203 3.14 34.15 21.81
CA SER A 203 2.69 35.22 20.93
C SER A 203 3.83 35.51 19.95
N GLY A 204 3.79 34.93 18.75
CA GLY A 204 4.69 35.25 17.65
C GLY A 204 6.00 34.46 17.53
N SER A 205 6.15 33.27 18.11
CA SER A 205 7.34 32.42 17.88
C SER A 205 6.98 30.93 17.71
N LEU A 206 7.84 30.19 17.01
CA LEU A 206 7.68 28.83 16.47
C LEU A 206 6.68 27.93 17.24
N GLN A 207 5.74 27.31 16.50
CA GLN A 207 4.99 26.17 17.01
C GLN A 207 5.99 25.07 17.44
N ARG A 208 5.62 24.29 18.45
CA ARG A 208 6.43 23.22 19.04
C ARG A 208 5.67 21.90 18.91
N PRO A 209 6.37 20.77 18.73
CA PRO A 209 5.74 19.46 18.74
C PRO A 209 5.17 19.16 20.13
N ASP A 210 4.07 18.44 20.17
CA ASP A 210 3.41 18.05 21.43
C ASP A 210 4.33 17.23 22.34
N TYR A 211 5.16 16.38 21.74
CA TYR A 211 6.03 15.43 22.45
C TYR A 211 7.47 15.45 21.95
N VAL A 212 8.40 15.38 22.91
CA VAL A 212 9.78 14.96 22.67
C VAL A 212 9.99 13.59 23.30
N LEU A 213 10.43 12.62 22.51
CA LEU A 213 10.63 11.23 22.93
C LEU A 213 12.09 10.98 23.29
N TYR A 214 12.33 10.39 24.46
CA TYR A 214 13.63 10.10 25.04
C TYR A 214 13.79 8.58 25.26
N PRO A 215 15.04 8.08 25.34
CA PRO A 215 15.30 6.66 25.54
C PRO A 215 14.88 6.16 26.92
N ASP A 216 14.94 7.01 27.95
CA ASP A 216 14.64 6.65 29.33
C ASP A 216 14.37 7.88 30.19
N GLU A 217 13.82 7.65 31.38
CA GLU A 217 13.43 8.68 32.34
C GLU A 217 14.62 9.49 32.87
N ASP A 218 15.79 8.88 33.04
CA ASP A 218 17.00 9.56 33.54
C ASP A 218 17.54 10.54 32.50
N THR A 219 17.59 10.09 31.23
CA THR A 219 17.98 10.92 30.09
C THR A 219 17.01 12.08 29.91
N LYS A 220 15.69 11.81 29.99
CA LYS A 220 14.67 12.87 29.99
C LYS A 220 14.90 13.87 31.12
N ALA A 221 15.05 13.40 32.37
CA ALA A 221 15.20 14.28 33.54
C ALA A 221 16.41 15.22 33.42
N LYS A 222 17.54 14.73 32.89
CA LYS A 222 18.74 15.53 32.62
C LYS A 222 18.57 16.51 31.45
N ALA A 223 17.79 16.11 30.44
CA ALA A 223 17.55 16.92 29.25
C ALA A 223 16.59 18.07 29.54
N VAL A 224 15.44 17.82 30.16
CA VAL A 224 14.36 18.82 30.30
C VAL A 224 14.71 20.02 31.18
N VAL A 225 15.70 19.88 32.07
CA VAL A 225 16.23 20.97 32.91
C VAL A 225 17.21 21.89 32.16
N GLN A 226 17.63 21.53 30.95
CA GLN A 226 18.53 22.35 30.14
C GLN A 226 17.82 23.61 29.66
N LYS A 227 18.50 24.76 29.71
CA LYS A 227 17.95 26.05 29.25
C LYS A 227 17.90 26.16 27.72
N GLU A 228 18.89 25.58 27.05
CA GLU A 228 19.00 25.62 25.58
C GLU A 228 18.21 24.47 24.95
N GLU A 229 17.36 24.79 23.97
CA GLU A 229 16.54 23.80 23.26
C GLU A 229 17.39 22.73 22.54
N ALA A 230 18.50 23.13 21.90
CA ALA A 230 19.41 22.19 21.27
C ALA A 230 19.94 21.14 22.26
N LYS A 231 20.26 21.53 23.51
CA LYS A 231 20.71 20.61 24.56
C LYS A 231 19.57 19.73 25.09
N ARG A 232 18.33 20.25 25.12
CA ARG A 232 17.13 19.45 25.45
C ARG A 232 16.85 18.38 24.41
N LEU A 233 17.05 18.69 23.12
CA LEU A 233 16.75 17.80 22.00
C LEU A 233 17.92 16.87 21.61
N ALA A 234 19.16 17.19 21.99
CA ALA A 234 20.33 16.38 21.64
C ALA A 234 20.21 14.89 22.00
N PRO A 235 19.65 14.49 23.17
CA PRO A 235 19.46 13.08 23.49
C PRO A 235 18.07 12.54 23.12
N ALA A 236 17.24 13.31 22.41
CA ALA A 236 15.92 12.87 21.98
C ALA A 236 16.02 11.89 20.80
N LEU A 237 15.15 10.90 20.79
CA LEU A 237 15.05 9.88 19.75
C LEU A 237 14.17 10.34 18.58
N ALA A 238 13.08 11.02 18.89
CA ALA A 238 12.11 11.50 17.91
C ALA A 238 11.26 12.64 18.46
N LEU A 239 10.63 13.38 17.55
CA LEU A 239 9.50 14.25 17.87
C LEU A 239 8.19 13.50 17.62
N ALA A 240 7.15 13.78 18.41
CA ALA A 240 5.82 13.28 18.15
C ALA A 240 4.78 14.41 18.19
N GLU A 241 3.87 14.38 17.22
CA GLU A 241 2.72 15.28 17.12
C GLU A 241 1.44 14.44 17.22
N ALA A 242 0.54 14.85 18.09
CA ALA A 242 -0.73 14.20 18.33
C ALA A 242 -1.90 15.03 17.80
N LYS A 243 -3.00 14.37 17.47
CA LYS A 243 -4.29 15.00 17.19
C LYS A 243 -5.38 14.21 17.91
N TYR A 244 -6.56 14.79 18.08
CA TYR A 244 -7.70 14.06 18.64
C TYR A 244 -8.06 12.81 17.84
N PHE A 245 -8.76 11.89 18.51
CA PHE A 245 -8.95 10.54 17.99
C PHE A 245 -9.68 10.51 16.64
N GLY A 246 -9.08 9.84 15.66
CA GLY A 246 -9.67 9.62 14.33
C GLY A 246 -9.65 10.83 13.40
N ARG A 247 -8.99 11.94 13.78
CA ARG A 247 -8.77 13.10 12.90
C ARG A 247 -8.05 12.70 11.62
N ASP A 248 -8.66 12.94 10.46
CA ASP A 248 -7.98 12.79 9.17
C ASP A 248 -6.65 13.57 9.16
N LEU A 249 -5.53 12.87 8.89
CA LEU A 249 -4.18 13.44 8.94
C LEU A 249 -3.75 14.06 7.60
N ASP A 250 -4.50 13.84 6.51
CA ASP A 250 -4.18 14.31 5.15
C ASP A 250 -4.95 15.57 4.73
N VAL A 251 -6.06 15.89 5.41
CA VAL A 251 -6.98 16.94 4.97
C VAL A 251 -6.87 18.22 5.80
N LYS A 252 -6.79 19.37 5.12
CA LYS A 252 -6.84 20.73 5.69
C LYS A 252 -8.23 21.17 6.22
N LYS A 253 -9.22 20.27 6.25
CA LYS A 253 -10.60 20.63 6.58
C LYS A 253 -10.67 21.03 8.04
N ARG A 254 -11.35 22.13 8.32
CA ARG A 254 -11.77 22.51 9.66
C ARG A 254 -12.80 21.50 10.14
N ASP A 255 -12.44 20.63 11.06
CA ASP A 255 -13.43 19.87 11.83
C ASP A 255 -14.10 20.85 12.82
N ALA A 256 -15.34 20.57 13.25
CA ALA A 256 -16.02 21.33 14.28
C ALA A 256 -15.24 21.34 15.61
N ARG A 257 -14.36 20.35 15.81
CA ARG A 257 -13.44 20.24 16.96
C ARG A 257 -12.12 20.99 16.80
N ASP A 258 -11.80 21.48 15.60
CA ASP A 258 -10.56 22.24 15.37
C ASP A 258 -10.71 23.66 15.94
N LEU A 259 -10.00 23.94 17.04
CA LEU A 259 -10.04 25.25 17.73
C LEU A 259 -9.34 26.37 16.94
N ALA A 260 -8.48 26.03 15.97
CA ALA A 260 -7.67 26.99 15.22
C ALA A 260 -8.40 27.56 13.98
N PRO A 261 -8.33 28.89 13.73
CA PRO A 261 -9.01 29.52 12.59
C PRO A 261 -8.41 29.18 11.22
N ASN A 262 -7.13 28.77 11.15
CA ASN A 262 -6.43 28.34 9.93
C ASN A 262 -5.61 27.07 10.21
N PRO A 263 -6.18 25.85 10.06
CA PRO A 263 -5.44 24.62 10.30
C PRO A 263 -4.37 24.39 9.21
N VAL A 264 -3.11 24.27 9.65
CA VAL A 264 -2.01 23.78 8.82
C VAL A 264 -2.10 22.26 8.74
N THR A 265 -1.74 21.64 7.61
CA THR A 265 -1.73 20.17 7.52
C THR A 265 -0.77 19.61 8.59
N PRO A 266 -1.17 18.63 9.42
CA PRO A 266 -0.32 18.12 10.49
C PRO A 266 1.05 17.59 10.02
N SER A 267 1.09 16.96 8.83
CA SER A 267 2.34 16.52 8.19
C SER A 267 3.29 17.68 7.84
N PHE A 268 2.74 18.85 7.48
CA PHE A 268 3.53 20.06 7.22
C PHE A 268 4.13 20.61 8.51
N GLN A 269 3.37 20.62 9.62
CA GLN A 269 3.86 21.07 10.92
C GLN A 269 5.02 20.20 11.41
N LEU A 270 4.85 18.88 11.42
CA LEU A 270 5.89 17.94 11.81
C LEU A 270 7.14 18.07 10.93
N SER A 271 6.97 18.21 9.61
CA SER A 271 8.09 18.45 8.69
C SER A 271 8.85 19.74 9.03
N GLY A 272 8.16 20.80 9.44
CA GLY A 272 8.77 22.06 9.87
C GLY A 272 9.62 21.88 11.13
N TYR A 273 9.14 21.10 12.11
CA TYR A 273 9.89 20.79 13.33
C TYR A 273 11.13 19.95 13.07
N LEU A 274 11.03 18.92 12.24
CA LEU A 274 12.18 18.08 11.88
C LEU A 274 13.27 18.91 11.18
N GLN A 275 12.86 19.86 10.33
CA GLN A 275 13.79 20.77 9.66
C GLN A 275 14.46 21.74 10.65
N SER A 276 13.72 22.33 11.59
CA SER A 276 14.28 23.33 12.52
C SER A 276 15.11 22.72 13.63
N THR A 277 14.76 21.52 14.10
CA THR A 277 15.44 20.84 15.21
C THR A 277 16.60 19.95 14.76
N GLY A 278 16.59 19.49 13.51
CA GLY A 278 17.59 18.57 12.97
C GLY A 278 17.43 17.12 13.44
N LEU A 279 16.37 16.78 14.18
CA LEU A 279 16.06 15.40 14.56
C LEU A 279 15.73 14.55 13.34
N GLU A 280 16.21 13.30 13.34
CA GLU A 280 16.09 12.42 12.18
C GLU A 280 14.69 11.81 12.03
N TRP A 281 13.95 11.62 13.13
CA TRP A 281 12.67 10.90 13.10
C TRP A 281 11.53 11.70 13.72
N GLY A 282 10.36 11.59 13.11
CA GLY A 282 9.11 12.17 13.61
C GLY A 282 7.96 11.17 13.55
N ILE A 283 7.08 11.22 14.55
CA ILE A 283 5.85 10.45 14.61
C ILE A 283 4.66 11.43 14.52
N LEU A 284 3.69 11.12 13.67
CA LEU A 284 2.40 11.82 13.64
C LEU A 284 1.29 10.82 13.93
N THR A 285 0.43 11.10 14.90
CA THR A 285 -0.67 10.21 15.24
C THR A 285 -1.96 10.94 15.61
N ASN A 286 -3.09 10.31 15.31
CA ASN A 286 -4.42 10.68 15.82
C ASN A 286 -4.96 9.62 16.80
N GLY A 287 -4.06 8.88 17.46
CA GLY A 287 -4.36 7.69 18.26
C GLY A 287 -4.64 6.43 17.41
N ARG A 288 -5.47 6.54 16.36
CA ARG A 288 -5.83 5.41 15.49
C ARG A 288 -4.75 5.07 14.48
N GLU A 289 -4.28 6.06 13.73
CA GLU A 289 -3.22 5.92 12.73
C GLU A 289 -1.92 6.49 13.29
N TRP A 290 -0.82 5.78 13.09
CA TRP A 290 0.52 6.19 13.48
C TRP A 290 1.40 6.24 12.25
N ARG A 291 2.00 7.40 11.98
CA ARG A 291 2.86 7.64 10.82
C ARG A 291 4.27 7.95 11.28
N LEU A 292 5.25 7.28 10.69
CA LEU A 292 6.67 7.51 10.88
C LEU A 292 7.20 8.33 9.70
N TYR A 293 7.98 9.36 9.99
CA TYR A 293 8.59 10.28 9.05
C TYR A 293 10.10 10.34 9.26
N TRP A 294 10.85 10.56 8.18
CA TRP A 294 12.28 10.81 8.22
C TRP A 294 12.62 12.26 7.85
N GLY A 295 13.25 12.97 8.78
CA GLY A 295 13.58 14.39 8.72
C GLY A 295 14.60 14.78 7.66
N ARG A 296 15.22 13.82 6.95
CA ARG A 296 16.12 14.11 5.82
C ARG A 296 15.57 13.69 4.45
N ALA A 297 14.34 13.18 4.38
CA ALA A 297 13.72 12.85 3.10
C ALA A 297 13.61 14.08 2.18
N VAL A 298 13.71 13.90 0.85
CA VAL A 298 13.59 15.00 -0.12
C VAL A 298 12.17 15.59 -0.12
N ASP A 299 11.15 14.73 -0.06
CA ASP A 299 9.74 15.10 0.08
C ASP A 299 9.17 14.57 1.41
N ARG A 300 9.51 15.24 2.50
CA ARG A 300 9.22 14.81 3.89
C ARG A 300 7.74 14.70 4.18
N GLN A 301 6.88 15.44 3.48
CA GLN A 301 5.45 15.49 3.80
C GLN A 301 4.71 14.28 3.23
N ASN A 302 5.20 13.75 2.11
CA ASN A 302 4.56 12.64 1.39
C ASN A 302 5.31 11.31 1.56
N ARG A 303 6.44 11.27 2.28
CA ARG A 303 7.20 10.03 2.54
C ARG A 303 7.07 9.60 3.98
N TYR A 304 6.20 8.62 4.22
CA TYR A 304 5.99 8.04 5.54
C TYR A 304 5.67 6.55 5.50
N PHE A 305 5.81 5.89 6.65
CA PHE A 305 5.30 4.55 6.92
C PHE A 305 4.21 4.63 7.97
N ALA A 306 3.03 4.05 7.74
CA ALA A 306 1.88 4.19 8.60
C ALA A 306 1.22 2.86 8.97
N VAL A 307 0.67 2.77 10.18
CA VAL A 307 -0.12 1.64 10.65
C VAL A 307 -1.40 2.14 11.32
N ASP A 308 -2.54 1.52 11.02
CA ASP A 308 -3.79 1.70 11.79
C ASP A 308 -3.70 0.82 13.04
N LEU A 309 -3.34 1.42 14.17
CA LEU A 309 -3.17 0.76 15.45
C LEU A 309 -4.44 0.00 15.86
N VAL A 310 -5.63 0.57 15.67
CA VAL A 310 -6.89 -0.08 16.08
C VAL A 310 -7.09 -1.39 15.33
N GLN A 311 -6.83 -1.39 14.02
CA GLN A 311 -6.87 -2.63 13.23
C GLN A 311 -5.75 -3.58 13.61
N ALA A 312 -4.54 -3.05 13.83
CA ALA A 312 -3.38 -3.83 14.20
C ALA A 312 -3.59 -4.56 15.53
N LEU A 313 -4.27 -3.97 16.51
CA LEU A 313 -4.56 -4.61 17.79
C LEU A 313 -5.39 -5.89 17.66
N GLU A 314 -6.19 -6.05 16.61
CA GLU A 314 -6.99 -7.25 16.34
C GLU A 314 -6.27 -8.27 15.42
N ASP A 315 -5.16 -7.90 14.78
CA ASP A 315 -4.34 -8.78 13.93
C ASP A 315 -2.87 -8.85 14.42
N PRO A 316 -2.43 -9.97 15.02
CA PRO A 316 -1.08 -10.10 15.56
C PRO A 316 0.05 -9.82 14.57
N GLU A 317 -0.13 -10.15 13.28
CA GLU A 317 0.90 -9.87 12.27
C GLU A 317 0.96 -8.37 11.97
N ALA A 318 -0.19 -7.69 11.89
CA ALA A 318 -0.23 -6.24 11.71
C ALA A 318 0.33 -5.50 12.93
N PHE A 319 0.04 -5.98 14.15
CA PHE A 319 0.63 -5.42 15.36
C PHE A 319 2.15 -5.54 15.39
N ARG A 320 2.73 -6.63 14.85
CA ARG A 320 4.18 -6.78 14.75
C ARG A 320 4.81 -5.64 13.95
N PHE A 321 4.22 -5.23 12.83
CA PHE A 321 4.68 -4.06 12.07
C PHE A 321 4.59 -2.77 12.89
N PHE A 322 3.47 -2.55 13.58
CA PHE A 322 3.35 -1.39 14.48
C PHE A 322 4.46 -1.40 15.54
N TRP A 323 4.59 -2.49 16.28
CA TRP A 323 5.51 -2.59 17.39
C TRP A 323 6.97 -2.45 16.97
N LEU A 324 7.40 -3.11 15.89
CA LEU A 324 8.79 -3.05 15.43
C LEU A 324 9.23 -1.65 14.98
N PHE A 325 8.34 -0.90 14.33
CA PHE A 325 8.68 0.42 13.77
C PHE A 325 8.45 1.58 14.75
N PHE A 326 7.58 1.40 15.74
CA PHE A 326 7.21 2.47 16.67
C PHE A 326 7.74 2.29 18.09
N ARG A 327 8.29 1.12 18.48
CA ARG A 327 8.90 0.96 19.83
C ARG A 327 10.19 1.76 19.97
N ARG A 328 10.55 2.12 21.20
CA ARG A 328 11.79 2.84 21.53
C ARG A 328 13.02 2.20 20.89
N GLU A 329 13.15 0.88 20.95
CA GLU A 329 14.30 0.13 20.44
C GLU A 329 14.49 0.33 18.93
N ALA A 330 13.44 0.73 18.20
CA ALA A 330 13.54 1.03 16.77
C ALA A 330 14.46 2.24 16.50
N PHE A 331 14.53 3.17 17.45
CA PHE A 331 15.22 4.46 17.35
C PHE A 331 16.59 4.46 18.06
N LEU A 332 16.83 3.53 18.99
CA LEU A 332 18.10 3.45 19.72
C LEU A 332 19.25 3.10 18.79
N GLU A 333 20.36 3.81 18.93
CA GLU A 333 21.58 3.53 18.17
C GLU A 333 22.23 2.22 18.63
N GLY A 334 22.51 1.34 17.68
CA GLY A 334 23.29 0.12 17.87
C GLY A 334 24.62 0.15 17.11
N PRO A 335 25.40 -0.94 17.12
CA PRO A 335 26.70 -1.00 16.43
C PRO A 335 26.64 -0.72 14.92
N GLN A 336 25.49 -0.97 14.30
CA GLN A 336 25.22 -0.78 12.88
C GLN A 336 24.15 0.30 12.65
N GLY A 337 24.06 1.27 13.55
CA GLY A 337 22.97 2.25 13.59
C GLY A 337 21.68 1.70 14.21
N SER A 338 20.66 2.55 14.35
CA SER A 338 19.32 2.15 14.80
C SER A 338 18.61 1.21 13.81
N PHE A 339 17.60 0.47 14.28
CA PHE A 339 16.81 -0.40 13.41
C PHE A 339 16.21 0.40 12.24
N LEU A 340 15.58 1.55 12.51
CA LEU A 340 14.99 2.38 11.45
C LEU A 340 16.03 2.86 10.43
N ARG A 341 17.25 3.19 10.88
CA ARG A 341 18.36 3.56 9.98
C ARG A 341 18.77 2.38 9.11
N ARG A 342 18.92 1.18 9.68
CA ARG A 342 19.23 -0.03 8.91
C ARG A 342 18.17 -0.35 7.86
N VAL A 343 16.88 -0.25 8.21
CA VAL A 343 15.78 -0.47 7.26
C VAL A 343 15.80 0.56 6.14
N LEU A 344 16.04 1.85 6.48
CA LEU A 344 16.13 2.93 5.51
C LEU A 344 17.31 2.75 4.56
N GLU A 345 18.52 2.53 5.09
CA GLU A 345 19.74 2.34 4.29
C GLU A 345 19.63 1.12 3.38
N ALA A 346 19.09 0.00 3.88
CA ALA A 346 18.87 -1.18 3.07
C ALA A 346 17.82 -0.95 1.97
N SER A 347 16.79 -0.12 2.25
CA SER A 347 15.80 0.31 1.27
C SER A 347 16.42 1.19 0.17
N GLU A 348 17.31 2.12 0.54
CA GLU A 348 18.02 2.99 -0.40
C GLU A 348 19.04 2.21 -1.24
N GLN A 349 19.82 1.31 -0.63
CA GLN A 349 20.75 0.43 -1.33
C GLN A 349 20.05 -0.53 -2.30
N TYR A 350 18.84 -0.99 -1.95
CA TYR A 350 18.01 -1.73 -2.89
C TYR A 350 17.62 -0.85 -4.08
N GLY A 351 17.18 0.39 -3.83
CA GLY A 351 16.89 1.36 -4.89
C GLY A 351 18.08 1.65 -5.81
N LEU A 352 19.28 1.85 -5.25
CA LEU A 352 20.50 2.10 -6.03
C LEU A 352 20.94 0.89 -6.86
N ARG A 353 20.96 -0.31 -6.28
CA ARG A 353 21.33 -1.55 -7.00
C ARG A 353 20.34 -1.88 -8.11
N VAL A 354 19.05 -1.65 -7.88
CA VAL A 354 18.03 -1.76 -8.93
C VAL A 354 18.30 -0.72 -10.02
N GLY A 355 18.66 0.52 -9.66
CA GLY A 355 18.95 1.60 -10.61
C GLY A 355 20.20 1.39 -11.48
N GLU A 356 21.33 0.98 -10.90
CA GLU A 356 22.57 0.73 -11.64
C GLU A 356 22.44 -0.47 -12.59
N ARG A 357 21.91 -1.59 -12.08
CA ARG A 357 21.61 -2.77 -12.89
C ARG A 357 20.59 -2.45 -13.99
N LEU A 358 19.62 -1.57 -13.71
CA LEU A 358 18.64 -1.15 -14.71
C LEU A 358 19.31 -0.44 -15.88
N LYS A 359 20.30 0.43 -15.66
CA LYS A 359 20.97 1.13 -16.76
C LYS A 359 21.69 0.16 -17.69
N GLU A 360 22.45 -0.78 -17.14
CA GLU A 360 23.17 -1.80 -17.91
C GLU A 360 22.19 -2.67 -18.68
N VAL A 361 21.18 -3.24 -18.02
CA VAL A 361 20.13 -4.06 -18.66
C VAL A 361 19.40 -3.28 -19.75
N VAL A 362 19.09 -2.01 -19.52
CA VAL A 362 18.37 -1.19 -20.49
C VAL A 362 19.17 -0.97 -21.77
N PHE A 363 20.46 -0.64 -21.68
CA PHE A 363 21.26 -0.31 -22.86
C PHE A 363 21.91 -1.54 -23.52
N GLU A 364 22.28 -2.56 -22.75
CA GLU A 364 22.99 -3.74 -23.27
C GLU A 364 22.02 -4.87 -23.67
N GLU A 365 20.83 -4.97 -23.06
CA GLU A 365 19.88 -6.06 -23.34
C GLU A 365 18.61 -5.54 -24.01
N VAL A 366 17.91 -4.57 -23.41
CA VAL A 366 16.59 -4.12 -23.89
C VAL A 366 16.69 -3.28 -25.16
N PHE A 367 17.65 -2.34 -25.20
CA PHE A 367 17.79 -1.43 -26.34
C PHE A 367 18.09 -2.19 -27.66
N PRO A 368 19.03 -3.15 -27.70
CA PRO A 368 19.25 -3.96 -28.91
C PRO A 368 18.01 -4.76 -29.33
N LEU A 369 17.29 -5.37 -28.38
CA LEU A 369 16.06 -6.13 -28.67
C LEU A 369 14.97 -5.26 -29.30
N LEU A 370 14.76 -4.05 -28.76
CA LEU A 370 13.78 -3.11 -29.32
C LEU A 370 14.23 -2.62 -30.71
N ALA A 371 15.52 -2.30 -30.88
CA ALA A 371 16.08 -1.88 -32.15
C ALA A 371 15.96 -2.96 -33.23
N GLU A 372 16.20 -4.23 -32.87
CA GLU A 372 16.04 -5.38 -33.77
C GLU A 372 14.60 -5.46 -34.29
N GLY A 373 13.59 -5.28 -33.44
CA GLY A 373 12.19 -5.25 -33.86
C GLY A 373 11.89 -4.18 -34.92
N PHE A 374 12.44 -2.97 -34.76
CA PHE A 374 12.31 -1.91 -35.77
C PHE A 374 13.08 -2.23 -37.05
N LEU A 375 14.29 -2.78 -36.97
CA LEU A 375 15.06 -3.20 -38.14
C LEU A 375 14.36 -4.28 -38.94
N ARG A 376 13.76 -5.28 -38.28
CA ARG A 376 12.92 -6.29 -38.95
C ARG A 376 11.71 -5.65 -39.63
N TYR A 377 11.04 -4.69 -38.99
CA TYR A 377 9.94 -3.98 -39.63
C TYR A 377 10.38 -3.26 -40.92
N HIS A 378 11.53 -2.56 -40.89
CA HIS A 378 12.07 -1.91 -42.10
C HIS A 378 12.43 -2.92 -43.20
N THR A 379 13.07 -4.04 -42.84
CA THR A 379 13.58 -5.01 -43.82
C THR A 379 12.53 -5.98 -44.35
N GLU A 380 11.65 -6.50 -43.49
CA GLU A 380 10.67 -7.54 -43.83
C GLU A 380 9.33 -6.97 -44.27
N VAL A 381 8.88 -5.88 -43.64
CA VAL A 381 7.57 -5.27 -43.94
C VAL A 381 7.70 -4.14 -44.96
N ARG A 382 8.64 -3.21 -44.75
CA ARG A 382 8.85 -2.08 -45.67
C ARG A 382 9.77 -2.41 -46.85
N GLN A 383 10.52 -3.52 -46.78
CA GLN A 383 11.47 -3.96 -47.80
C GLN A 383 12.55 -2.89 -48.11
N GLU A 384 12.98 -2.16 -47.07
CA GLU A 384 14.00 -1.12 -47.16
C GLU A 384 15.40 -1.69 -46.87
N ALA A 385 16.41 -1.20 -47.59
CA ALA A 385 17.80 -1.53 -47.29
C ALA A 385 18.25 -0.85 -46.00
N VAL A 386 19.04 -1.55 -45.18
CA VAL A 386 19.60 -0.98 -43.95
C VAL A 386 20.74 -0.03 -44.30
N ASP A 387 20.40 1.24 -44.46
CA ASP A 387 21.35 2.33 -44.67
C ASP A 387 21.45 3.25 -43.42
N GLU A 388 22.29 4.27 -43.51
CA GLU A 388 22.53 5.18 -42.39
C GLU A 388 21.27 5.97 -41.98
N ALA A 389 20.34 6.21 -42.91
CA ALA A 389 19.09 6.90 -42.61
C ALA A 389 18.15 5.98 -41.80
N VAL A 390 18.01 4.72 -42.22
CA VAL A 390 17.23 3.69 -41.51
C VAL A 390 17.81 3.43 -40.12
N LEU A 391 19.14 3.38 -39.97
CA LEU A 391 19.78 3.21 -38.66
C LEU A 391 19.49 4.39 -37.72
N ARG A 392 19.55 5.64 -38.22
CA ARG A 392 19.22 6.83 -37.42
C ARG A 392 17.73 6.86 -37.03
N GLU A 393 16.84 6.51 -37.95
CA GLU A 393 15.41 6.42 -37.67
C GLU A 393 15.13 5.34 -36.62
N THR A 394 15.72 4.16 -36.77
CA THR A 394 15.60 3.05 -35.83
C THR A 394 16.11 3.43 -34.45
N TYR A 395 17.28 4.07 -34.34
CA TYR A 395 17.80 4.55 -33.07
C TYR A 395 16.83 5.52 -32.39
N ARG A 396 16.29 6.49 -33.15
CA ARG A 396 15.32 7.47 -32.64
C ARG A 396 14.02 6.80 -32.18
N ALA A 397 13.47 5.87 -32.98
CA ALA A 397 12.25 5.15 -32.65
C ALA A 397 12.44 4.28 -31.40
N THR A 398 13.57 3.59 -31.30
CA THR A 398 13.96 2.77 -30.15
C THR A 398 14.06 3.62 -28.88
N MET A 399 14.74 4.77 -28.95
CA MET A 399 14.80 5.72 -27.83
C MET A 399 13.40 6.21 -27.42
N VAL A 400 12.56 6.61 -28.37
CA VAL A 400 11.20 7.08 -28.06
C VAL A 400 10.37 5.99 -27.37
N LEU A 401 10.43 4.76 -27.87
CA LEU A 401 9.72 3.64 -27.26
C LEU A 401 10.25 3.33 -25.85
N LEU A 402 11.58 3.24 -25.71
CA LEU A 402 12.21 2.99 -24.41
C LEU A 402 11.81 4.03 -23.37
N TYR A 403 11.89 5.32 -23.70
CA TYR A 403 11.49 6.38 -22.77
C TYR A 403 9.99 6.34 -22.43
N ARG A 404 9.12 5.98 -23.38
CA ARG A 404 7.69 5.80 -23.09
C ARG A 404 7.44 4.65 -22.12
N LEU A 405 8.13 3.53 -22.30
CA LEU A 405 8.06 2.39 -21.38
C LEU A 405 8.54 2.78 -19.98
N LEU A 406 9.69 3.48 -19.88
CA LEU A 406 10.21 3.97 -18.60
C LEU A 406 9.25 4.96 -17.92
N PHE A 407 8.68 5.90 -18.66
CA PHE A 407 7.71 6.86 -18.12
C PHE A 407 6.45 6.18 -17.60
N LEU A 408 5.91 5.22 -18.35
CA LEU A 408 4.73 4.46 -17.92
C LEU A 408 5.05 3.63 -16.67
N LEU A 409 6.15 2.86 -16.67
CA LEU A 409 6.57 2.09 -15.49
C LEU A 409 6.80 2.98 -14.25
N TYR A 410 7.42 4.14 -14.43
CA TYR A 410 7.61 5.11 -13.36
C TYR A 410 6.28 5.70 -12.85
N ALA A 411 5.38 6.06 -13.75
CA ALA A 411 4.08 6.61 -13.40
C ALA A 411 3.18 5.57 -12.73
N GLU A 412 3.28 4.31 -13.14
CA GLU A 412 2.67 3.16 -12.49
C GLU A 412 3.19 2.98 -11.06
N ASP A 413 4.51 2.94 -10.88
CA ASP A 413 5.17 2.76 -9.56
C ASP A 413 4.88 3.90 -8.58
N ARG A 414 4.80 5.14 -9.08
CA ARG A 414 4.46 6.34 -8.29
C ARG A 414 2.97 6.52 -8.04
N ASN A 415 2.11 5.58 -8.46
CA ASN A 415 0.66 5.70 -8.40
C ASN A 415 0.11 6.98 -9.07
N LEU A 416 0.81 7.49 -10.09
CA LEU A 416 0.35 8.63 -10.90
C LEU A 416 -0.67 8.19 -11.96
N LEU A 417 -0.75 6.88 -12.22
CA LEU A 417 -1.77 6.24 -13.05
C LEU A 417 -2.67 5.36 -12.19
N PRO A 418 -3.91 5.02 -12.64
CA PRO A 418 -4.86 4.22 -11.88
C PRO A 418 -4.46 2.73 -11.77
N VAL A 419 -3.27 2.42 -11.27
CA VAL A 419 -2.73 1.05 -11.15
C VAL A 419 -3.46 0.19 -10.11
N HIS A 420 -4.30 0.81 -9.28
CA HIS A 420 -5.23 0.13 -8.37
C HIS A 420 -6.63 -0.05 -8.99
N ASP A 421 -6.85 0.50 -10.19
CA ASP A 421 -8.03 0.20 -10.97
C ASP A 421 -7.86 -1.13 -11.71
N VAL A 422 -8.08 -2.19 -10.94
CA VAL A 422 -7.86 -3.59 -11.37
C VAL A 422 -8.74 -3.99 -12.54
N LEU A 423 -9.87 -3.30 -12.69
CA LEU A 423 -10.88 -3.50 -13.70
C LEU A 423 -10.70 -2.57 -14.91
N GLY A 424 -9.77 -1.62 -14.84
CA GLY A 424 -9.48 -0.66 -15.89
C GLY A 424 -8.00 -0.62 -16.25
N TYR A 425 -7.34 0.50 -15.94
CA TYR A 425 -5.95 0.74 -16.39
C TYR A 425 -4.98 -0.38 -15.99
N ARG A 426 -5.15 -1.02 -14.82
CA ARG A 426 -4.26 -2.09 -14.37
C ARG A 426 -4.29 -3.31 -15.30
N ALA A 427 -5.43 -3.63 -15.92
CA ALA A 427 -5.50 -4.75 -16.86
C ALA A 427 -4.66 -4.51 -18.12
N LEU A 428 -4.42 -3.24 -18.45
CA LEU A 428 -3.62 -2.79 -19.60
C LEU A 428 -2.23 -2.28 -19.19
N SER A 429 -1.88 -2.36 -17.91
CA SER A 429 -0.66 -1.75 -17.40
C SER A 429 0.58 -2.55 -17.84
N LEU A 430 1.70 -1.87 -18.01
CA LEU A 430 2.97 -2.51 -18.34
C LEU A 430 3.37 -3.50 -17.24
N THR A 431 3.06 -3.18 -15.98
CA THR A 431 3.29 -4.09 -14.84
C THR A 431 2.53 -5.40 -14.99
N GLN A 432 1.27 -5.35 -15.44
CA GLN A 432 0.44 -6.54 -15.65
C GLN A 432 0.89 -7.33 -16.88
N LEU A 433 1.16 -6.67 -18.00
CA LEU A 433 1.70 -7.30 -19.21
C LEU A 433 3.02 -8.03 -18.93
N ARG A 434 3.95 -7.38 -18.21
CA ARG A 434 5.21 -8.00 -17.79
C ARG A 434 4.98 -9.29 -17.01
N ARG A 435 4.00 -9.29 -16.10
CA ARG A 435 3.67 -10.46 -15.29
C ARG A 435 3.11 -11.60 -16.14
N GLU A 436 2.21 -11.29 -17.07
CA GLU A 436 1.63 -12.29 -17.98
C GLU A 436 2.67 -12.95 -18.87
N VAL A 437 3.63 -12.17 -19.38
CA VAL A 437 4.77 -12.69 -20.15
C VAL A 437 5.63 -13.61 -19.28
N ALA A 438 6.00 -13.20 -18.06
CA ALA A 438 6.80 -14.01 -17.14
C ALA A 438 6.10 -15.34 -16.80
N GLU A 439 4.82 -15.29 -16.45
CA GLU A 439 4.02 -16.50 -16.18
C GLU A 439 3.88 -17.41 -17.42
N GLY A 440 3.83 -16.81 -18.62
CA GLY A 440 3.86 -17.56 -19.87
C GLY A 440 5.18 -18.29 -20.07
N MET A 441 6.31 -17.61 -19.85
CA MET A 441 7.64 -18.19 -19.95
C MET A 441 7.87 -19.33 -18.95
N ASP A 442 7.43 -19.17 -17.70
CA ASP A 442 7.48 -20.23 -16.68
C ASP A 442 6.67 -21.48 -17.07
N LYS A 443 5.62 -21.29 -17.87
CA LYS A 443 4.79 -22.37 -18.44
C LYS A 443 5.32 -22.90 -19.78
N GLY A 444 6.52 -22.49 -20.19
CA GLY A 444 7.18 -22.92 -21.42
C GLY A 444 6.69 -22.23 -22.69
N ARG A 445 5.95 -21.11 -22.61
CA ARG A 445 5.68 -20.29 -23.80
C ARG A 445 6.93 -19.54 -24.21
N VAL A 446 7.27 -19.67 -25.49
CA VAL A 446 8.33 -18.92 -26.13
C VAL A 446 7.71 -17.67 -26.76
N TYR A 447 8.20 -16.49 -26.38
CA TYR A 447 7.75 -15.20 -26.91
C TYR A 447 8.73 -14.61 -27.93
N ILE A 448 9.88 -15.26 -28.12
CA ILE A 448 10.89 -14.91 -29.12
C ILE A 448 11.01 -16.12 -30.05
N GLU A 449 10.08 -16.22 -30.99
CA GLU A 449 10.24 -16.95 -32.24
C GLU A 449 9.07 -16.57 -33.14
N GLY A 450 9.38 -15.70 -34.10
CA GLY A 450 8.48 -15.07 -35.06
C GLY A 450 9.33 -14.22 -35.98
#